data_AF-G7WD90-F1
#
_entry.id   AF-G7WD90-F1
#
_cell.length_a   1.000
_cell.length_b   1.000
_cell.length_c   1.000
_cell.angle_alpha   90.00
_cell.angle_beta   90.00
_cell.angle_gamma   90.00
#
_symmetry.space_group_name_H-M   'P 1'
#
loop_
_entity.id
_entity.type
_entity.pdbx_description
1 polymer ?
#
loop_
_entity_poly.entity_id
_entity_poly.type
_entity_poly.pdbx_seq_one_letter_code
_entity_poly.pdbx_strand_id
1 'polypeptide(L)'
;MGKFNILISVVGIIYLVYSFLFRKTVTVYHKSYKKFILDNDKYLRLQLNFSIANSMIMIIVGLIATILNLSYTYIFLSVILFHIINFLFILVAKRKGYIQYY
;
A
#
# COMPACT_ATOMS: atom_id res chain seq x y z
N MET A 1 -22.77 -5.15 13.72
CA MET A 1 -22.03 -4.15 12.91
C MET A 1 -20.53 -4.08 13.27
N GLY A 2 -20.10 -4.15 14.53
CA GLY A 2 -18.68 -4.00 14.91
C GLY A 2 -17.65 -5.03 14.41
N LYS A 3 -18.05 -6.26 14.00
CA LYS A 3 -17.08 -7.31 13.58
C LYS A 3 -16.39 -7.02 12.24
N PHE A 4 -16.99 -6.23 11.37
CA PHE A 4 -16.43 -5.93 10.04
C PHE A 4 -15.42 -4.78 10.04
N ASN A 5 -15.43 -3.92 11.06
CA ASN A 5 -14.57 -2.73 11.08
C ASN A 5 -13.10 -3.07 11.38
N ILE A 6 -12.85 -4.18 12.08
CA ILE A 6 -11.49 -4.67 12.36
C ILE A 6 -10.81 -5.25 11.12
N LEU A 7 -11.60 -5.58 10.07
CA LEU A 7 -11.11 -6.21 8.86
C LEU A 7 -10.07 -5.35 8.14
N ILE A 8 -10.25 -4.02 8.12
CA ILE A 8 -9.26 -3.10 7.53
C ILE A 8 -7.92 -3.23 8.26
N SER A 9 -7.92 -3.24 9.59
CA SER A 9 -6.70 -3.38 10.38
C SER A 9 -6.01 -4.72 10.14
N VAL A 10 -6.79 -5.81 10.06
CA VAL A 10 -6.26 -7.14 9.74
C VAL A 10 -5.63 -7.16 8.35
N VAL A 11 -6.29 -6.58 7.33
CA VAL A 11 -5.73 -6.47 5.97
C VAL A 11 -4.44 -5.62 5.98
N GLY A 12 -4.41 -4.53 6.73
CA GLY A 12 -3.20 -3.71 6.90
C GLY A 12 -2.04 -4.49 7.50
N ILE A 13 -2.29 -5.32 8.52
CA ILE A 13 -1.27 -6.20 9.12
C ILE A 13 -0.78 -7.25 8.11
N ILE A 14 -1.69 -7.91 7.40
CA ILE A 14 -1.34 -8.90 6.37
C ILE A 14 -0.49 -8.25 5.28
N TYR A 15 -0.87 -7.05 4.82
CA TYR A 15 -0.13 -6.32 3.81
C TYR A 15 1.27 -5.89 4.31
N LEU A 16 1.38 -5.50 5.59
CA LEU A 16 2.66 -5.20 6.21
C LEU A 16 3.59 -6.42 6.19
N VAL A 17 3.11 -7.57 6.68
CA VAL A 17 3.87 -8.84 6.68
C VAL A 17 4.28 -9.21 5.26
N TYR A 18 3.35 -9.14 4.31
CA TYR A 18 3.61 -9.39 2.89
C TYR A 18 4.72 -8.47 2.36
N SER A 19 4.66 -7.16 2.65
CA SER A 19 5.68 -6.21 2.18
C SER A 19 7.09 -6.53 2.71
N PHE A 20 7.21 -7.02 3.94
CA PHE A 20 8.50 -7.42 4.51
C PHE A 20 9.04 -8.73 3.94
N LEU A 21 8.17 -9.72 3.73
CA LEU A 21 8.52 -11.01 3.12
C LEU A 21 9.00 -10.81 1.68
N PHE A 22 8.28 -9.99 0.92
CA PHE A 22 8.55 -9.75 -0.50
C PHE A 22 9.38 -8.48 -0.77
N ARG A 23 10.10 -7.96 0.24
CA ARG A 23 10.86 -6.70 0.14
C ARG A 23 11.95 -6.69 -0.94
N LYS A 24 12.46 -7.86 -1.33
CA LYS A 24 13.49 -8.02 -2.36
C LYS A 24 12.91 -8.28 -3.76
N THR A 25 11.58 -8.27 -3.89
CA THR A 25 10.87 -8.57 -5.13
C THR A 25 9.89 -7.45 -5.46
N VAL A 26 9.68 -7.21 -6.75
CA VAL A 26 8.62 -6.31 -7.19
C VAL A 26 7.29 -6.95 -6.81
N THR A 27 6.48 -6.25 -6.02
CA THR A 27 5.20 -6.81 -5.56
C THR A 27 4.25 -6.98 -6.75
N VAL A 28 3.32 -7.94 -6.64
CA VAL A 28 2.30 -8.22 -7.68
C VAL A 28 1.62 -6.93 -8.17
N TYR A 29 1.30 -6.02 -7.25
CA TYR A 29 0.68 -4.72 -7.55
C TYR A 29 1.49 -3.89 -8.56
N HIS A 30 2.81 -4.01 -8.55
CA HIS A 30 3.72 -3.19 -9.36
C HIS A 30 4.32 -3.92 -10.56
N LYS A 31 4.10 -5.23 -10.68
CA LYS A 31 4.67 -6.08 -11.73
C LYS A 31 4.04 -5.86 -13.11
N SER A 32 2.80 -5.36 -13.16
CA SER A 32 2.01 -5.21 -14.39
C SER A 32 2.32 -3.97 -15.23
N TYR A 33 3.05 -3.00 -14.69
CA TYR A 33 3.34 -1.78 -15.43
C TYR A 33 4.43 -2.09 -16.45
N LYS A 34 4.17 -1.86 -17.74
CA LYS A 34 5.18 -1.84 -18.81
C LYS A 34 6.25 -0.78 -18.47
N LYS A 35 7.20 -1.14 -17.63
CA LYS A 35 8.25 -0.24 -17.12
C LYS A 35 9.57 -0.99 -17.00
N PHE A 36 10.65 -0.28 -17.28
CA PHE A 36 11.99 -0.69 -16.95
C PHE A 36 12.34 -0.15 -15.57
N ILE A 37 12.86 -1.02 -14.71
CA ILE A 37 13.42 -0.62 -13.42
C ILE A 37 14.89 -0.32 -13.66
N LEU A 38 15.26 0.96 -13.57
CA LEU A 38 16.62 1.44 -13.85
C LEU A 38 17.53 1.26 -12.63
N ASP A 39 16.99 1.40 -11.41
CA ASP A 39 17.71 1.21 -10.15
C ASP A 39 16.87 0.33 -9.22
N ASN A 40 17.16 -0.97 -9.23
CA ASN A 40 16.34 -1.98 -8.56
C ASN A 40 16.37 -1.83 -7.03
N ASP A 41 17.54 -1.54 -6.45
CA ASP A 41 17.67 -1.40 -5.00
C ASP A 41 16.95 -0.16 -4.47
N LYS A 42 17.08 0.99 -5.14
CA LYS A 42 16.35 2.20 -4.74
C LYS A 42 14.84 2.05 -4.98
N TYR A 43 14.45 1.39 -6.06
CA TYR A 43 13.05 1.09 -6.35
C TYR A 43 12.41 0.21 -5.28
N LEU A 44 13.05 -0.91 -4.92
CA LEU A 44 12.55 -1.85 -3.92
C LEU A 44 12.51 -1.23 -2.51
N ARG A 45 13.51 -0.40 -2.15
CA ARG A 45 13.47 0.38 -0.89
C ARG A 45 12.30 1.37 -0.87
N LEU A 46 12.07 2.08 -1.96
CA LEU A 46 10.94 3.00 -2.07
C LEU A 46 9.60 2.25 -2.00
N GLN A 47 9.50 1.10 -2.66
CA GLN A 47 8.32 0.23 -2.64
C GLN A 47 8.01 -0.24 -1.22
N LEU A 48 9.03 -0.68 -0.47
CA LEU A 48 8.88 -1.10 0.91
C LEU A 48 8.41 0.05 1.79
N ASN A 49 9.03 1.24 1.69
CA ASN A 49 8.66 2.41 2.48
C ASN A 49 7.20 2.83 2.26
N PHE A 50 6.76 2.88 1.00
CA PHE A 50 5.37 3.18 0.67
C PHE A 50 4.41 2.08 1.13
N SER A 51 4.82 0.81 1.04
CA SER A 51 3.98 -0.31 1.50
C SER A 51 3.80 -0.29 3.02
N ILE A 52 4.84 0.02 3.78
CA ILE A 52 4.78 0.20 5.24
C ILE A 52 3.85 1.38 5.57
N ALA A 53 4.03 2.54 4.91
CA ALA A 53 3.17 3.70 5.14
C ALA A 53 1.69 3.39 4.84
N ASN A 54 1.43 2.70 3.72
CA ASN A 54 0.08 2.30 3.33
C ASN A 54 -0.55 1.34 4.36
N SER A 55 0.22 0.34 4.81
CA SER A 55 -0.20 -0.60 5.86
C SER A 55 -0.54 0.11 7.17
N MET A 56 0.32 1.04 7.61
CA MET A 56 0.10 1.81 8.83
C MET A 56 -1.17 2.65 8.75
N ILE A 57 -1.42 3.30 7.61
CA ILE A 57 -2.66 4.06 7.37
C ILE A 57 -3.88 3.14 7.47
N MET A 58 -3.84 1.95 6.85
CA MET A 58 -4.94 0.98 6.96
C MET A 58 -5.20 0.55 8.40
N ILE A 59 -4.14 0.26 9.17
CA ILE A 59 -4.26 -0.12 10.58
C ILE A 59 -4.89 1.00 11.40
N ILE A 60 -4.41 2.24 11.25
CA ILE A 60 -4.93 3.41 11.97
C ILE A 60 -6.39 3.67 11.60
N VAL A 61 -6.73 3.67 10.30
CA VAL A 61 -8.10 3.90 9.82
C VAL A 61 -9.03 2.79 10.33
N GLY A 62 -8.61 1.53 10.28
CA GLY A 62 -9.40 0.41 10.80
C GLY A 62 -9.63 0.49 12.31
N LEU A 63 -8.63 0.92 13.09
CA LEU A 63 -8.77 1.14 14.53
C LEU A 63 -9.77 2.28 14.81
N ILE A 64 -9.61 3.43 14.14
CA ILE A 64 -10.53 4.58 14.28
C ILE A 64 -11.96 4.18 13.91
N ALA A 65 -12.14 3.47 12.79
CA ALA A 65 -13.45 3.00 12.35
C ALA A 65 -14.09 2.01 13.33
N THR A 66 -13.27 1.20 14.02
CA THR A 66 -13.74 0.28 15.07
C THR A 66 -14.16 1.04 16.32
N ILE A 67 -13.34 1.97 16.81
CA ILE A 67 -13.60 2.76 18.02
C ILE A 67 -14.86 3.64 17.84
N LEU A 68 -14.99 4.30 16.69
CA LEU A 68 -16.09 5.21 16.39
C LEU A 68 -17.30 4.50 15.77
N ASN A 69 -17.25 3.17 15.62
CA ASN A 69 -18.30 2.34 14.99
C ASN A 69 -18.79 2.93 13.65
N LEU A 70 -17.84 3.37 12.81
CA LEU A 70 -18.12 4.02 11.53
C LEU A 70 -18.80 3.05 10.56
N SER A 71 -19.59 3.63 9.64
CA SER A 71 -20.30 2.86 8.62
C SER A 71 -19.35 2.23 7.61
N TYR A 72 -19.85 1.23 6.89
CA TYR A 72 -19.13 0.51 5.84
C TYR A 72 -18.56 1.43 4.72
N THR A 73 -19.11 2.63 4.54
CA THR A 73 -18.61 3.62 3.58
C THR A 73 -17.13 3.96 3.80
N TYR A 74 -16.68 3.97 5.05
CA TYR A 74 -15.28 4.25 5.40
C TYR A 74 -14.33 3.10 5.03
N ILE A 75 -14.85 1.86 4.97
CA ILE A 75 -14.11 0.70 4.46
C ILE A 75 -13.81 0.92 2.98
N PHE A 76 -14.79 1.30 2.17
CA PHE A 76 -14.58 1.61 0.75
C PHE A 76 -13.59 2.75 0.54
N LEU A 77 -13.67 3.80 1.37
CA LEU A 77 -12.71 4.91 1.30
C LEU A 77 -11.27 4.46 1.59
N SER A 78 -11.07 3.51 2.51
CA SER A 78 -9.74 2.98 2.81
C SER A 78 -9.12 2.23 1.62
N VAL A 79 -9.94 1.51 0.84
CA VAL A 79 -9.50 0.82 -0.39
C VAL A 79 -9.09 1.84 -1.45
N ILE A 80 -9.86 2.92 -1.60
CA ILE A 80 -9.52 4.01 -2.53
C ILE A 80 -8.18 4.66 -2.13
N LEU A 81 -8.01 4.98 -0.84
CA LEU A 81 -6.76 5.54 -0.30
C LEU A 81 -5.58 4.60 -0.55
N PHE A 82 -5.77 3.28 -0.39
CA PHE A 82 -4.76 2.28 -0.67
C PHE A 82 -4.27 2.34 -2.12
N HIS A 83 -5.18 2.44 -3.08
CA HIS A 83 -4.84 2.56 -4.50
C HIS A 83 -4.13 3.89 -4.81
N ILE A 84 -4.59 4.99 -4.21
CA ILE A 84 -3.97 6.31 -4.38
C ILE A 84 -2.51 6.29 -3.89
N ILE A 85 -2.23 5.72 -2.73
CA ILE A 85 -0.87 5.65 -2.18
C ILE A 85 0.05 4.83 -3.09
N ASN A 86 -0.42 3.69 -3.58
CA ASN A 86 0.37 2.89 -4.52
C ASN A 86 0.56 3.59 -5.88
N PHE A 87 -0.41 4.39 -6.34
CA PHE A 87 -0.24 5.22 -7.52
C PHE A 87 0.80 6.34 -7.30
N LEU A 88 0.76 7.02 -6.16
CA LEU A 88 1.75 8.02 -5.77
C LEU A 88 3.17 7.44 -5.72
N PHE A 89 3.32 6.21 -5.21
CA PHE A 89 4.60 5.51 -5.25
C PHE A 89 5.18 5.45 -6.67
N ILE A 90 4.36 5.08 -7.66
CA ILE A 90 4.78 4.98 -9.06
C ILE A 90 5.21 6.35 -9.60
N LEU A 91 4.46 7.40 -9.31
CA LEU A 91 4.82 8.77 -9.71
C LEU A 91 6.14 9.21 -9.09
N VAL A 92 6.35 8.93 -7.80
CA VAL A 92 7.60 9.26 -7.10
C VAL A 92 8.76 8.44 -7.66
N ALA A 93 8.57 7.15 -7.93
CA ALA A 93 9.57 6.30 -8.55
C ALA A 93 9.99 6.83 -9.93
N LYS A 94 9.03 7.27 -10.76
CA LYS A 94 9.30 7.90 -12.06
C LYS A 94 10.07 9.20 -11.89
N ARG A 95 9.60 10.09 -11.01
CA ARG A 95 10.24 11.40 -10.77
C ARG A 95 11.67 11.26 -10.25
N LYS A 96 11.95 10.22 -9.45
CA LYS A 96 13.30 9.92 -8.95
C LYS A 96 14.19 9.16 -9.95
N GLY A 97 13.67 8.86 -11.16
CA GLY A 97 14.41 8.14 -12.20
C GLY A 97 14.64 6.66 -11.89
N TYR A 98 13.88 6.07 -10.96
CA TYR A 98 14.03 4.65 -10.63
C TYR A 98 13.34 3.75 -11.66
N ILE A 99 12.39 4.30 -12.41
CA ILE A 99 11.67 3.62 -13.48
C ILE A 99 11.53 4.48 -14.71
N GLN A 100 11.44 3.83 -15.87
CA GLN A 100 11.09 4.42 -17.15
C GLN A 100 9.97 3.61 -17.80
N TYR A 101 9.00 4.29 -18.41
CA TYR A 101 7.92 3.61 -19.14
C TYR A 101 8.37 3.28 -20.56
N TYR A 102 7.78 2.21 -21.11
CA TYR A 102 7.80 1.97 -22.55
C TYR A 102 7.14 3.13 -23.31
#